data_AF-A0A7I7T4R2-F1
#
_entry.id   AF-A0A7I7T4R2-F1
#
_cell.length_a   1.000
_cell.length_b   1.000
_cell.length_c   1.000
_cell.angle_alpha   90.00
_cell.angle_beta   90.00
_cell.angle_gamma   90.00
#
_symmetry.space_group_name_H-M   'P 1'
#
loop_
_entity.id
_entity.type
_entity.pdbx_description
1 polymer ?
#
loop_
_entity_poly.entity_id
_entity_poly.type
_entity_poly.pdbx_seq_one_letter_code
_entity_poly.pdbx_strand_id
1 'polypeptide(L)'
;MTHQPPPEAPARPDDVDTGFWLWLIALPLMVTGYLADAYFAGSKHASVLVIGVTVLFALMMAALVLTFLFLMRSGYRWTRTVLTGGGVATVIYTGASLFSTERETAQAVIFAVTGIIGSVLIMGGAVLLHRKDAHGFFTK
;
A
#
# COMPACT_ATOMS: atom_id res chain seq x y z
N MET A 1 11.01 -42.42 -26.55
CA MET A 1 10.79 -40.97 -26.36
C MET A 1 10.53 -40.75 -24.88
N THR A 2 11.54 -40.32 -24.13
CA THR A 2 11.40 -39.99 -22.70
C THR A 2 10.53 -38.73 -22.58
N HIS A 3 9.35 -38.85 -21.97
CA HIS A 3 8.57 -37.69 -21.57
C HIS A 3 9.37 -36.92 -20.52
N GLN A 4 10.01 -35.80 -20.91
CA GLN A 4 10.44 -34.82 -19.92
C GLN A 4 9.18 -34.23 -19.28
N PRO A 5 9.07 -34.21 -17.94
CA PRO A 5 8.02 -33.46 -17.28
C PRO A 5 8.07 -32.00 -17.78
N PRO A 6 6.90 -31.35 -17.99
CA PRO A 6 6.89 -29.93 -18.31
C PRO A 6 7.70 -29.17 -17.25
N PRO A 7 8.53 -28.17 -17.62
CA PRO A 7 9.28 -27.39 -16.65
C PRO A 7 8.30 -26.86 -15.61
N GLU A 8 8.51 -27.19 -14.33
CA GLU A 8 7.72 -26.61 -13.25
C GLU A 8 7.78 -25.09 -13.37
N ALA A 9 6.62 -24.44 -13.33
CA ALA A 9 6.57 -22.98 -13.30
C ALA A 9 7.47 -22.50 -12.15
N PRO A 10 8.35 -21.52 -12.36
CA PRO A 10 9.25 -21.06 -11.31
C PRO A 10 8.47 -20.77 -10.03
N ALA A 11 8.85 -21.43 -8.94
CA ALA A 11 8.23 -21.21 -7.64
C ALA A 11 8.30 -19.71 -7.31
N ARG A 12 7.20 -19.14 -6.79
CA ARG A 12 7.17 -17.72 -6.44
C ARG A 12 8.22 -17.46 -5.34
N PRO A 13 9.09 -16.45 -5.49
CA PRO A 13 10.09 -16.14 -4.46
C PRO A 13 9.46 -15.65 -3.16
N ASP A 14 10.04 -16.03 -2.03
CA ASP A 14 9.59 -15.63 -0.68
C ASP A 14 9.58 -14.11 -0.49
N ASP A 15 10.50 -13.38 -1.13
CA ASP A 15 10.55 -11.92 -1.12
C ASP A 15 9.26 -11.30 -1.72
N VAL A 16 8.67 -11.93 -2.73
CA VAL A 16 7.43 -11.47 -3.38
C VAL A 16 6.23 -11.71 -2.47
N ASP A 17 6.14 -12.89 -1.85
CA ASP A 17 5.05 -13.18 -0.91
C ASP A 17 5.16 -12.32 0.36
N THR A 18 6.37 -12.14 0.89
CA THR A 18 6.60 -11.26 2.04
C THR A 18 6.27 -9.81 1.68
N GLY A 19 6.76 -9.30 0.55
CA GLY A 19 6.45 -7.96 0.08
C GLY A 19 4.94 -7.73 -0.12
N PHE A 20 4.23 -8.72 -0.65
CA PHE A 20 2.78 -8.71 -0.76
C PHE A 20 2.09 -8.58 0.61
N TRP A 21 2.51 -9.36 1.61
CA TRP A 21 1.91 -9.29 2.94
C TRP A 21 2.18 -7.98 3.65
N LEU A 22 3.39 -7.43 3.55
CA LEU A 22 3.72 -6.12 4.13
C LEU A 22 2.79 -5.04 3.55
N TRP A 23 2.60 -5.03 2.23
CA TRP A 23 1.68 -4.11 1.58
C TRP A 23 0.21 -4.36 1.94
N LEU A 24 -0.20 -5.62 2.02
CA LEU A 24 -1.58 -5.99 2.35
C LEU A 24 -1.96 -5.55 3.77
N ILE A 25 -1.02 -5.61 4.72
CA ILE A 25 -1.20 -5.14 6.10
C ILE A 25 -1.08 -3.60 6.17
N ALA A 26 -0.18 -3.00 5.39
CA ALA A 26 -0.06 -1.55 5.33
C ALA A 26 -1.36 -0.89 4.85
N LEU A 27 -2.05 -1.52 3.90
CA LEU A 27 -3.23 -0.95 3.29
C LEU A 27 -4.35 -0.59 4.29
N PRO A 28 -4.87 -1.50 5.13
CA PRO A 28 -5.89 -1.15 6.12
C PRO A 28 -5.39 -0.12 7.11
N LEU A 29 -4.10 -0.15 7.51
CA LEU A 29 -3.53 0.89 8.38
C LEU A 29 -3.64 2.27 7.73
N MET A 30 -3.15 2.41 6.50
CA MET A 30 -3.20 3.69 5.78
C MET A 30 -4.65 4.17 5.59
N VAL A 31 -5.55 3.26 5.22
CA VAL A 31 -6.99 3.58 5.07
C VAL A 31 -7.58 4.04 6.40
N THR A 32 -7.28 3.39 7.52
CA THR A 32 -7.74 3.83 8.84
C THR A 32 -7.27 5.24 9.19
N GLY A 33 -6.00 5.58 8.91
CA GLY A 33 -5.48 6.93 9.11
C GLY A 33 -6.25 7.98 8.30
N TYR A 34 -6.49 7.72 7.01
CA TYR A 34 -7.27 8.60 6.14
C TYR A 34 -8.74 8.73 6.57
N LEU A 35 -9.37 7.63 6.96
CA LEU A 35 -10.76 7.64 7.42
C LEU A 35 -10.92 8.37 8.75
N ALA A 36 -9.94 8.24 9.65
CA ALA A 36 -9.92 9.04 10.88
C ALA A 36 -9.85 10.53 10.55
N ASP A 37 -8.91 10.94 9.70
CA ASP A 37 -8.81 12.35 9.27
C ASP A 37 -10.11 12.85 8.63
N ALA A 38 -10.78 12.06 7.78
CA ALA A 38 -12.07 12.44 7.19
C ALA A 38 -13.19 12.56 8.23
N TYR A 39 -13.26 11.64 9.19
CA TYR A 39 -14.26 11.63 10.26
C TYR A 39 -14.11 12.86 11.17
N PHE A 40 -12.88 13.16 11.62
CA PHE A 40 -12.59 14.31 12.48
C PHE A 40 -12.62 15.65 11.72
N ALA A 41 -12.42 15.67 10.40
CA ALA A 41 -12.69 16.86 9.58
C ALA A 41 -14.20 17.14 9.46
N GLY A 42 -15.01 16.08 9.43
CA GLY A 42 -16.47 16.17 9.36
C GLY A 42 -17.14 16.89 10.53
N SER A 43 -16.54 16.85 11.71
CA SER A 43 -17.06 17.53 12.90
C SER A 43 -16.83 19.05 12.88
N LYS A 44 -16.00 19.57 11.96
CA LYS A 44 -15.56 20.98 11.91
C LYS A 44 -16.21 21.81 10.78
N HIS A 45 -17.45 21.50 10.40
CA HIS A 45 -18.26 22.15 9.34
C HIS A 45 -18.01 21.68 7.89
N ALA A 46 -17.39 20.52 7.67
CA ALA A 46 -17.32 19.96 6.31
C ALA A 46 -18.70 19.46 5.83
N SER A 47 -19.05 19.74 4.58
CA SER A 47 -20.27 19.20 3.96
C SER A 47 -20.20 17.67 3.91
N VAL A 48 -21.30 17.00 4.23
CA VAL A 48 -21.43 15.52 4.15
C VAL A 48 -21.00 14.99 2.78
N LEU A 49 -21.22 15.76 1.71
CA LEU A 49 -20.77 15.44 0.37
C LEU A 49 -19.25 15.34 0.27
N VAL A 50 -18.51 16.29 0.88
CA VAL A 50 -17.04 16.31 0.86
C VAL A 50 -16.51 15.08 1.58
N ILE A 51 -17.05 14.76 2.75
CA ILE A 51 -16.67 13.56 3.52
C ILE A 51 -16.94 12.31 2.67
N GLY A 52 -18.12 12.21 2.06
CA GLY A 52 -18.49 11.07 1.22
C GLY A 52 -17.54 10.89 0.03
N VAL A 53 -17.18 11.98 -0.66
CA VAL A 53 -16.22 11.96 -1.77
C VAL A 53 -14.82 11.55 -1.30
N THR A 54 -14.35 12.06 -0.16
CA THR A 54 -13.05 11.69 0.42
C THR A 54 -12.99 10.21 0.77
N VAL A 55 -14.03 9.68 1.43
CA VAL A 55 -14.12 8.26 1.79
C VAL A 55 -14.18 7.39 0.52
N LEU A 56 -15.00 7.75 -0.46
CA LEU A 56 -15.09 7.04 -1.72
C LEU A 56 -13.73 7.01 -2.45
N PHE A 57 -13.03 8.13 -2.50
CA PHE A 57 -11.71 8.22 -3.11
C PHE A 57 -10.69 7.33 -2.39
N ALA A 58 -10.69 7.32 -1.05
CA ALA A 58 -9.81 6.47 -0.26
C ALA A 58 -10.09 4.97 -0.53
N LEU A 59 -11.35 4.56 -0.60
CA LEU A 59 -11.73 3.18 -0.91
C LEU A 59 -11.37 2.79 -2.34
N MET A 60 -11.54 3.70 -3.31
CA MET A 60 -11.13 3.48 -4.70
C MET A 60 -9.61 3.29 -4.81
N MET A 61 -8.83 4.12 -4.12
CA MET A 61 -7.38 3.95 -4.04
C MET A 61 -7.00 2.63 -3.37
N ALA A 62 -7.72 2.22 -2.31
CA ALA A 62 -7.47 0.94 -1.68
C ALA A 62 -7.73 -0.24 -2.62
N ALA A 63 -8.83 -0.22 -3.35
CA ALA A 63 -9.15 -1.24 -4.36
C ALA A 63 -8.11 -1.28 -5.49
N LEU A 64 -7.62 -0.11 -5.93
CA LEU A 64 -6.56 0.00 -6.93
C LEU A 64 -5.26 -0.64 -6.45
N VAL A 65 -4.83 -0.33 -5.22
CA VAL A 65 -3.63 -0.92 -4.62
C VAL A 65 -3.79 -2.43 -4.48
N LEU A 66 -4.92 -2.92 -3.97
CA LEU A 66 -5.20 -4.36 -3.90
C LEU A 66 -5.08 -5.03 -5.27
N THR A 67 -5.67 -4.42 -6.30
CA THR A 67 -5.60 -4.92 -7.68
C THR A 67 -4.14 -5.06 -8.12
N PHE A 68 -3.32 -4.04 -7.89
CA PHE A 68 -1.90 -4.09 -8.23
C PHE A 68 -1.13 -5.12 -7.40
N LEU A 69 -1.48 -5.35 -6.13
CA LEU A 69 -0.87 -6.41 -5.33
C LEU A 69 -1.16 -7.81 -5.89
N PHE A 70 -2.38 -8.08 -6.35
CA PHE A 70 -2.72 -9.37 -6.98
C PHE A 70 -2.06 -9.54 -8.35
N LEU A 71 -1.97 -8.48 -9.15
CA LEU A 71 -1.22 -8.49 -10.42
C LEU A 71 0.28 -8.71 -10.17
N MET A 72 0.85 -8.04 -9.17
CA MET A 72 2.23 -8.22 -8.74
C MET A 72 2.49 -9.68 -8.36
N ARG A 73 1.60 -10.28 -7.57
CA ARG A 73 1.63 -11.70 -7.19
C ARG A 73 1.48 -12.66 -8.38
N SER A 74 1.02 -12.15 -9.53
CA SER A 74 0.88 -12.88 -10.80
C SER A 74 2.05 -12.69 -11.77
N GLY A 75 3.08 -11.93 -11.39
CA GLY A 75 4.33 -11.75 -12.14
C GLY A 75 4.38 -10.54 -13.07
N TYR A 76 3.49 -9.55 -12.93
CA TYR A 76 3.50 -8.33 -13.75
C TYR A 76 4.56 -7.33 -13.28
N ARG A 77 5.53 -7.00 -14.14
CA ARG A 77 6.70 -6.16 -13.79
C ARG A 77 6.36 -4.69 -13.49
N TRP A 78 5.40 -4.12 -14.23
CA TRP A 78 5.04 -2.70 -14.13
C TRP A 78 4.40 -2.36 -12.78
N THR A 79 3.77 -3.34 -12.13
CA THR A 79 3.15 -3.18 -10.81
C THR A 79 4.16 -2.74 -9.75
N ARG A 80 5.41 -3.20 -9.83
CA ARG A 80 6.49 -2.79 -8.91
C ARG A 80 6.73 -1.30 -8.96
N THR A 81 6.86 -0.73 -10.16
CA THR A 81 7.13 0.69 -10.33
C THR A 81 5.96 1.53 -9.85
N VAL A 82 4.73 1.11 -10.15
CA VAL A 82 3.52 1.83 -9.73
C VAL A 82 3.32 1.75 -8.21
N LEU A 83 3.46 0.56 -7.61
CA LEU A 83 3.40 0.39 -6.16
C LEU A 83 4.52 1.17 -5.46
N THR A 84 5.74 1.15 -5.99
CA THR A 84 6.85 1.90 -5.39
C THR A 84 6.63 3.40 -5.51
N GLY A 85 6.25 3.91 -6.67
CA GLY A 85 5.98 5.34 -6.87
C GLY A 85 4.82 5.84 -6.00
N GLY A 86 3.69 5.13 -6.01
CA GLY A 86 2.54 5.45 -5.16
C GLY A 86 2.85 5.31 -3.67
N GLY A 87 3.60 4.28 -3.28
CA GLY A 87 4.06 4.06 -1.92
C GLY A 87 4.97 5.17 -1.41
N VAL A 88 5.98 5.56 -2.20
CA VAL A 88 6.87 6.67 -1.84
C VAL A 88 6.11 7.98 -1.72
N ALA A 89 5.22 8.29 -2.67
CA ALA A 89 4.38 9.48 -2.59
C ALA A 89 3.52 9.49 -1.31
N THR A 90 2.96 8.33 -0.95
CA THR A 90 2.20 8.16 0.29
C THR A 90 3.06 8.40 1.52
N VAL A 91 4.26 7.82 1.60
CA VAL A 91 5.19 8.02 2.72
C VAL A 91 5.59 9.49 2.87
N ILE A 92 5.89 10.17 1.76
CA ILE A 92 6.24 11.61 1.77
C ILE A 92 5.05 12.43 2.28
N TYR A 93 3.84 12.17 1.79
CA TYR A 93 2.63 12.84 2.24
C TYR A 93 2.39 12.62 3.74
N THR A 94 2.47 11.37 4.20
CA THR A 94 2.30 11.03 5.61
C THR A 94 3.35 11.74 6.46
N GLY A 95 4.62 11.69 6.08
CA GLY A 95 5.70 12.41 6.75
C GLY A 95 5.42 13.90 6.84
N ALA A 96 5.09 14.55 5.72
CA ALA A 96 4.77 15.98 5.71
C ALA A 96 3.57 16.29 6.62
N SER A 97 2.51 15.47 6.57
CA SER A 97 1.29 15.69 7.34
C SER A 97 1.47 15.46 8.84
N LEU A 98 2.38 14.56 9.25
CA LEU A 98 2.72 14.36 10.66
C LEU A 98 3.27 15.63 11.32
N PHE A 99 3.99 16.45 10.57
CA PHE A 99 4.66 17.64 11.11
C PHE A 99 3.96 18.97 10.80
N SER A 100 3.04 18.99 9.83
CA SER A 100 2.40 20.24 9.36
C SER A 100 0.93 20.39 9.73
N THR A 101 0.25 19.30 10.08
CA THR A 101 -1.22 19.31 10.27
C THR A 101 -1.56 19.24 11.75
N GLU A 102 -2.25 20.26 12.25
CA GLU A 102 -2.78 20.29 13.61
C GLU A 102 -3.95 19.31 13.77
N ARG A 103 -3.84 18.41 14.75
CA ARG A 103 -4.84 17.38 15.04
C ARG A 103 -5.14 17.35 16.53
N GLU A 104 -6.37 17.02 16.88
CA GLU A 104 -6.73 16.69 18.27
C GLU A 104 -6.03 15.41 18.71
N THR A 105 -5.83 15.24 20.03
CA THR A 105 -5.00 14.16 20.59
C THR A 105 -5.35 12.78 20.06
N ALA A 106 -6.64 12.41 20.02
CA ALA A 106 -7.08 11.10 19.55
C ALA A 106 -6.77 10.90 18.05
N GLN A 107 -7.10 11.89 17.21
CA GLN A 107 -6.82 11.87 15.78
C GLN A 107 -5.32 11.79 15.50
N ALA A 108 -4.52 12.58 16.23
CA ALA A 108 -3.07 12.60 16.11
C ALA A 108 -2.44 11.23 16.38
N VAL A 109 -2.88 10.56 17.45
CA VAL A 109 -2.39 9.22 17.81
C VAL A 109 -2.76 8.19 16.75
N ILE A 110 -4.02 8.18 16.29
CA ILE A 110 -4.49 7.25 15.26
C ILE A 110 -3.68 7.43 13.97
N PHE A 111 -3.56 8.68 13.50
CA PHE A 111 -2.81 9.00 12.28
C PHE A 111 -1.32 8.65 12.41
N ALA A 112 -0.70 8.96 13.55
CA ALA A 112 0.72 8.66 13.78
C ALA A 112 1.01 7.16 13.79
N VAL A 113 0.25 6.37 14.55
CA VAL A 113 0.47 4.92 14.65
C VAL A 113 0.25 4.26 13.30
N THR A 114 -0.87 4.54 12.65
CA THR A 114 -1.21 3.93 11.36
C THR A 114 -0.27 4.38 10.25
N GLY A 115 0.03 5.68 10.18
CA GLY A 115 0.87 6.27 9.15
C GLY A 115 2.33 5.84 9.26
N ILE A 116 2.92 5.82 10.46
CA ILE A 116 4.32 5.42 10.66
C ILE A 116 4.49 3.93 10.34
N ILE A 117 3.67 3.06 10.95
CA ILE A 117 3.77 1.62 10.73
C ILE A 117 3.47 1.29 9.27
N GLY A 118 2.41 1.85 8.69
CA GLY A 118 2.06 1.67 7.28
C GLY A 118 3.20 2.09 6.35
N SER A 119 3.86 3.23 6.62
CA SER A 119 4.99 3.72 5.83
C SER A 119 6.18 2.76 5.86
N VAL A 120 6.53 2.22 7.02
CA VAL A 120 7.62 1.25 7.17
C VAL A 120 7.32 -0.04 6.39
N LEU A 121 6.08 -0.53 6.49
CA LEU A 121 5.65 -1.74 5.77
C LEU A 121 5.66 -1.54 4.25
N ILE A 122 5.16 -0.39 3.75
CA ILE A 122 5.20 -0.01 2.34
C ILE A 122 6.64 -0.01 1.82
N MET A 123 7.54 0.67 2.54
CA MET A 123 8.93 0.80 2.10
C MET A 123 9.67 -0.53 2.18
N GLY A 124 9.46 -1.31 3.25
CA GLY A 124 10.01 -2.65 3.39
C GLY A 124 9.57 -3.57 2.25
N GLY A 125 8.28 -3.58 1.92
CA GLY A 125 7.76 -4.35 0.81
C GLY A 125 8.35 -3.90 -0.54
N ALA A 126 8.45 -2.59 -0.79
CA ALA A 126 9.04 -2.08 -2.01
C ALA A 126 10.52 -2.46 -2.17
N VAL A 127 11.31 -2.45 -1.08
CA VAL A 127 12.71 -2.90 -1.09
C VAL A 127 12.82 -4.39 -1.42
N LEU A 128 12.02 -5.25 -0.79
CA LEU A 128 12.01 -6.69 -1.06
C LEU A 128 11.71 -6.99 -2.54
N LEU A 129 10.75 -6.29 -3.13
CA LEU A 129 10.40 -6.45 -4.54
C LEU A 129 11.53 -6.09 -5.51
N HIS A 130 12.52 -5.31 -5.07
CA HIS A 130 13.69 -4.91 -5.87
C HIS A 130 14.91 -5.82 -5.69
N ARG A 131 14.84 -6.82 -4.79
CA ARG A 131 15.92 -7.79 -4.61
C ARG A 131 16.10 -8.68 -5.85
N LYS A 132 17.31 -9.24 -5.98
CA LYS A 132 17.72 -10.08 -7.12
C LYS A 132 16.83 -11.32 -7.24
N ASP A 133 16.45 -11.92 -6.12
CA ASP A 133 15.62 -13.14 -6.06
C ASP A 133 14.21 -12.88 -6.62
N ALA A 134 13.71 -11.65 -6.46
CA ALA A 134 12.41 -11.23 -7.00
C ALA A 134 12.45 -10.88 -8.51
N HIS A 135 13.61 -10.53 -9.08
CA HIS A 135 13.69 -10.06 -10.48
C HIS A 135 13.30 -11.12 -11.49
N GLY A 136 13.71 -12.38 -11.29
CA GLY A 136 13.41 -13.48 -12.21
C GLY A 136 11.92 -13.83 -12.29
N PHE A 137 11.12 -13.43 -11.30
CA PHE A 137 9.69 -13.73 -11.25
C PHE A 137 8.83 -12.78 -12.12
N PHE A 138 9.28 -11.53 -12.31
CA PHE A 138 8.51 -10.51 -13.03
C PHE A 138 8.75 -10.54 -14.54
N THR A 139 8.18 -11.54 -15.19
CA THR A 139 8.42 -11.79 -16.63
C THR A 139 7.35 -11.21 -17.54
N LYS A 140 6.17 -10.88 -17.03
CA LYS A 140 5.06 -10.26 -17.78
C LYS A 140 5.17 -8.75 -17.72
#